data_AF-A0AAD0JHN4-F1
#
_entry.id   AF-A0AAD0JHN4-F1
#
_cell.length_a   1.000
_cell.length_b   1.000
_cell.length_c   1.000
_cell.angle_alpha   90.00
_cell.angle_beta   90.00
_cell.angle_gamma   90.00
#
_symmetry.space_group_name_H-M   'P 1'
#
loop_
_entity.id
_entity.type
_entity.pdbx_description
1 polymer ?
#
loop_
_entity_poly.entity_id
_entity_poly.type
_entity_poly.pdbx_seq_one_letter_code
_entity_poly.pdbx_strand_id
1 'polypeptide(L)'
;MNRAGRWISPAWLLPALLLATGTAQAAPACVEDTLPGRLADAPVRLCVDAGDGAVPRYTLWLAGAERIAGDEDAAAGAGLQGDWYGHPLRLHCRVDGPVRRCALSVDGEPAWNADVVANG
;
A
#
# COMPACT_ATOMS: atom_id res chain seq x y z
N MET A 1 63.43 33.56 -24.20
CA MET A 1 62.72 34.63 -23.49
C MET A 1 61.22 34.41 -23.64
N ASN A 2 60.49 34.66 -22.56
CA ASN A 2 59.18 34.11 -22.22
C ASN A 2 58.00 34.81 -22.93
N ARG A 3 56.97 34.05 -23.30
CA ARG A 3 55.56 34.14 -22.81
C ARG A 3 54.60 33.52 -23.83
N ALA A 4 54.20 32.27 -23.60
CA ALA A 4 52.98 31.71 -24.20
C ALA A 4 51.81 32.02 -23.27
N GLY A 5 50.83 32.77 -23.80
CA GLY A 5 49.63 33.20 -23.10
C GLY A 5 48.71 32.03 -22.78
N ARG A 6 48.44 31.90 -21.48
CA ARG A 6 47.48 30.99 -20.84
C ARG A 6 46.06 31.53 -21.07
N TRP A 7 45.18 30.74 -21.68
CA TRP A 7 43.72 30.91 -21.60
C TRP A 7 43.09 29.58 -21.17
N ILE A 8 42.17 29.68 -20.23
CA ILE A 8 41.67 28.64 -19.34
C ILE A 8 40.19 28.40 -19.68
N SER A 9 39.84 27.14 -20.02
CA SER A 9 38.53 26.43 -19.80
C SER A 9 37.24 27.00 -20.45
N PRO A 10 36.16 26.22 -20.73
CA PRO A 10 35.63 25.04 -19.99
C PRO A 10 35.37 23.77 -20.86
N ALA A 11 35.65 22.55 -20.39
CA ALA A 11 34.75 21.71 -19.59
C ALA A 11 33.33 21.55 -20.19
N TRP A 12 33.15 20.65 -21.16
CA TRP A 12 31.84 20.16 -21.57
C TRP A 12 31.82 18.62 -21.66
N LEU A 13 31.36 18.04 -20.54
CA LEU A 13 30.34 16.97 -20.45
C LEU A 13 30.63 15.62 -21.11
N LEU A 14 31.16 14.71 -20.27
CA LEU A 14 30.87 13.28 -20.35
C LEU A 14 29.35 13.05 -20.23
N PRO A 15 28.69 12.30 -21.15
CA PRO A 15 27.38 11.76 -20.86
C PRO A 15 27.58 10.60 -19.90
N ALA A 16 27.42 10.85 -18.60
CA ALA A 16 27.16 9.80 -17.64
C ALA A 16 25.79 9.19 -17.99
N LEU A 17 25.78 8.09 -18.73
CA LEU A 17 24.61 7.21 -18.79
C LEU A 17 24.41 6.64 -17.38
N LEU A 18 23.61 7.35 -16.59
CA LEU A 18 23.01 6.82 -15.38
C LEU A 18 22.06 5.70 -15.80
N LEU A 19 22.53 4.46 -15.68
CA LEU A 19 21.68 3.29 -15.62
C LEU A 19 20.77 3.48 -14.40
N ALA A 20 19.57 4.00 -14.64
CA ALA A 20 18.48 3.93 -13.68
C ALA A 20 18.13 2.45 -13.53
N THR A 21 18.78 1.78 -12.59
CA THR A 21 18.30 0.52 -12.03
C THR A 21 16.99 0.84 -11.34
N GLY A 22 15.89 0.79 -12.10
CA GLY A 22 14.56 0.80 -11.53
C GLY A 22 14.45 -0.42 -10.63
N THR A 23 14.49 -0.22 -9.33
CA THR A 23 14.04 -1.22 -8.37
C THR A 23 12.58 -1.46 -8.70
N ALA A 24 12.25 -2.63 -9.26
CA ALA A 24 10.88 -3.07 -9.37
C ALA A 24 10.37 -3.26 -7.93
N GLN A 25 9.85 -2.20 -7.33
CA GLN A 25 9.16 -2.27 -6.07
C GLN A 25 7.93 -3.14 -6.31
N ALA A 26 7.81 -4.25 -5.56
CA ALA A 26 6.63 -5.09 -5.63
C ALA A 26 5.40 -4.20 -5.45
N ALA A 27 4.55 -4.15 -6.47
CA ALA A 27 3.34 -3.35 -6.39
C ALA A 27 2.44 -3.94 -5.28
N PRO A 28 1.77 -3.08 -4.50
CA PRO A 28 0.88 -3.57 -3.45
C PRO A 28 -0.22 -4.44 -4.07
N ALA A 29 -0.53 -5.55 -3.41
CA ALA A 29 -1.62 -6.42 -3.82
C ALA A 29 -2.94 -5.80 -3.36
N CYS A 30 -3.82 -5.47 -4.31
CA CYS A 30 -5.09 -4.83 -4.02
C CYS A 30 -6.27 -5.69 -4.47
N VAL A 31 -7.34 -5.66 -3.69
CA VAL A 31 -8.68 -6.10 -4.08
C VAL A 31 -9.61 -4.91 -4.04
N GLU A 32 -10.44 -4.79 -5.07
CA GLU A 32 -11.47 -3.77 -5.19
C GLU A 32 -12.83 -4.46 -5.31
N ASP A 33 -13.81 -3.95 -4.58
CA ASP A 33 -15.16 -4.49 -4.53
C ASP A 33 -16.15 -3.39 -4.15
N THR A 34 -17.41 -3.74 -3.94
CA THR A 34 -18.48 -2.85 -3.50
C THR A 34 -19.11 -3.39 -2.22
N LEU A 35 -19.23 -2.57 -1.19
CA LEU A 35 -19.80 -3.02 0.09
C LEU A 35 -21.31 -3.24 -0.04
N PRO A 36 -21.84 -4.41 0.36
CA PRO A 36 -23.23 -4.73 0.11
C PRO A 36 -24.20 -3.90 0.97
N GLY A 37 -25.35 -3.58 0.39
CA GLY A 37 -26.56 -3.19 1.12
C GLY A 37 -26.47 -1.82 1.79
N ARG A 38 -26.57 -1.79 3.13
CA ARG A 38 -26.78 -0.55 3.92
C ARG A 38 -25.61 0.44 3.90
N LEU A 39 -24.48 0.05 3.32
CA LEU A 39 -23.27 0.86 3.19
C LEU A 39 -23.24 1.66 1.87
N ALA A 40 -24.43 1.94 1.32
CA ALA A 40 -24.63 2.73 0.11
C ALA A 40 -23.87 2.21 -1.13
N ASP A 41 -23.63 0.90 -1.21
CA ASP A 41 -22.83 0.29 -2.28
C ASP A 41 -21.53 1.06 -2.52
N ALA A 42 -20.85 1.46 -1.43
CA ALA A 42 -19.64 2.24 -1.58
C ALA A 42 -18.49 1.36 -2.09
N PRO A 43 -17.63 1.91 -2.97
CA PRO A 43 -16.46 1.20 -3.43
C PRO A 43 -15.50 0.99 -2.25
N VAL A 44 -15.08 -0.25 -2.07
CA VAL A 44 -14.05 -0.66 -1.12
C VAL A 44 -12.81 -1.06 -1.88
N ARG A 45 -11.66 -0.62 -1.38
CA ARG A 45 -10.36 -1.10 -1.82
C ARG A 45 -9.55 -1.51 -0.61
N LEU A 46 -9.02 -2.72 -0.60
CA LEU A 46 -8.06 -3.18 0.38
C LEU A 46 -6.75 -3.49 -0.33
N CYS A 47 -5.67 -2.85 0.09
CA CYS A 47 -4.33 -3.16 -0.40
C CYS A 47 -3.44 -3.67 0.74
N VAL A 48 -2.56 -4.61 0.39
CA VAL A 48 -1.49 -5.13 1.23
C VAL A 48 -0.16 -4.80 0.55
N ASP A 49 0.63 -3.96 1.21
CA ASP A 49 2.00 -3.66 0.82
C ASP A 49 2.92 -4.61 1.59
N ALA A 50 3.56 -5.53 0.88
CA ALA A 50 4.50 -6.50 1.42
C ALA A 50 5.85 -6.33 0.71
N GLY A 51 6.58 -5.26 1.04
CA GLY A 51 7.95 -5.09 0.57
C GLY A 51 8.90 -6.14 1.15
N ASP A 52 9.97 -6.47 0.41
CA ASP A 52 11.01 -7.42 0.83
C ASP A 52 11.51 -7.15 2.25
N GLY A 53 11.23 -8.09 3.17
CA GLY A 53 11.68 -8.04 4.56
C GLY A 53 10.96 -7.04 5.47
N ALA A 54 9.93 -6.34 4.97
CA ALA A 54 9.07 -5.47 5.77
C ALA A 54 7.83 -6.22 6.29
N VAL A 55 7.30 -5.79 7.43
CA VAL A 55 6.01 -6.29 7.92
C VAL A 55 4.91 -5.81 6.97
N PRO A 56 4.03 -6.70 6.46
CA PRO A 56 2.99 -6.29 5.53
C PRO A 56 2.07 -5.22 6.13
N ARG A 57 1.81 -4.18 5.35
CA ARG A 57 0.93 -3.07 5.74
C ARG A 57 -0.38 -3.12 4.97
N TYR A 58 -1.48 -3.09 5.72
CA TYR A 58 -2.84 -3.12 5.22
C TYR A 58 -3.37 -1.70 5.17
N THR A 59 -4.01 -1.35 4.06
CA THR A 59 -4.72 -0.07 3.94
C THR A 59 -6.08 -0.30 3.29
N LEU A 60 -7.14 0.16 3.94
CA LEU A 60 -8.52 0.07 3.48
C LEU A 60 -9.03 1.46 3.12
N TRP A 61 -9.54 1.60 1.91
CA TRP A 61 -10.25 2.78 1.44
C TRP A 61 -11.73 2.45 1.25
N LEU A 62 -12.60 3.33 1.72
CA LEU A 62 -14.05 3.28 1.47
C LEU A 62 -14.48 4.60 0.84
N ALA A 63 -15.20 4.53 -0.28
CA ALA A 63 -15.59 5.69 -1.08
C ALA A 63 -14.40 6.59 -1.47
N GLY A 64 -13.25 5.97 -1.77
CA GLY A 64 -12.02 6.68 -2.17
C GLY A 64 -11.25 7.36 -1.04
N ALA A 65 -11.74 7.32 0.21
CA ALA A 65 -11.05 7.86 1.37
C ALA A 65 -10.42 6.73 2.19
N GLU A 66 -9.18 6.94 2.67
CA GLU A 66 -8.51 6.01 3.58
C GLU A 66 -9.27 5.98 4.92
N ARG A 67 -9.62 4.78 5.38
CA ARG A 67 -10.38 4.58 6.63
C ARG A 67 -9.63 3.79 7.68
N ILE A 68 -8.79 2.85 7.23
CA ILE A 68 -8.01 1.99 8.11
C ILE A 68 -6.62 1.83 7.49
N ALA A 69 -5.58 1.96 8.31
CA ALA A 69 -4.22 1.61 7.93
C ALA A 69 -3.48 1.01 9.12
N GLY A 70 -2.68 -0.02 8.89
CA GLY A 70 -1.84 -0.61 9.92
C GLY A 70 -1.20 -1.93 9.51
N ASP A 71 -0.38 -2.47 10.39
CA ASP A 71 0.50 -3.59 10.05
C ASP A 71 -0.14 -4.95 10.39
N GLU A 72 0.42 -6.02 9.83
CA GLU A 72 -0.13 -7.38 9.89
C GLU A 72 -0.43 -7.87 11.31
N ASP A 73 0.45 -7.59 12.28
CA ASP A 73 0.26 -8.01 13.67
C ASP A 73 -1.03 -7.45 14.28
N ALA A 74 -1.34 -6.19 13.98
CA ALA A 74 -2.55 -5.55 14.47
C ALA A 74 -3.80 -6.07 13.73
N ALA A 75 -3.68 -6.33 12.43
CA ALA A 75 -4.75 -6.91 11.62
C ALA A 75 -5.10 -8.36 12.03
N ALA A 76 -4.10 -9.16 12.39
CA ALA A 76 -4.26 -10.54 12.84
C ALA A 76 -4.64 -10.66 14.32
N GLY A 77 -4.21 -9.70 15.16
CA GLY A 77 -4.51 -9.65 16.58
C GLY A 77 -5.91 -9.13 16.87
N ALA A 78 -6.00 -7.91 17.39
CA ALA A 78 -7.29 -7.28 17.77
C ALA A 78 -8.12 -6.80 16.56
N GLY A 79 -7.51 -6.75 15.38
CA GLY A 79 -8.07 -6.11 14.20
C GLY A 79 -7.73 -4.62 14.13
N LEU A 80 -7.55 -4.12 12.93
CA LEU A 80 -7.35 -2.70 12.66
C LEU A 80 -8.70 -1.97 12.78
N GLN A 81 -8.67 -0.77 13.35
CA GLN A 81 -9.88 0.00 13.65
C GLN A 81 -9.95 1.26 12.80
N GLY A 82 -11.16 1.68 12.46
CA GLY A 82 -11.44 2.93 11.76
C GLY A 82 -12.88 3.37 11.97
N ASP A 83 -13.29 4.39 11.23
CA ASP A 83 -14.64 4.93 11.27
C ASP A 83 -15.13 5.24 9.86
N TRP A 84 -16.43 5.05 9.65
CA TRP A 84 -17.13 5.59 8.51
C TRP A 84 -18.41 6.30 8.92
N TYR A 85 -18.38 7.63 8.92
CA TYR A 85 -19.55 8.46 9.24
C TYR A 85 -20.18 8.12 10.60
N GLY A 86 -19.35 7.81 11.60
CA GLY A 86 -19.82 7.41 12.93
C GLY A 86 -20.11 5.92 13.08
N HIS A 87 -19.93 5.12 12.02
CA HIS A 87 -20.00 3.67 12.07
C HIS A 87 -18.59 3.09 12.31
N PRO A 88 -18.29 2.54 13.51
CA PRO A 88 -17.03 1.88 13.77
C PRO A 88 -16.76 0.74 12.79
N LEU A 89 -15.58 0.79 12.19
CA LEU A 89 -15.06 -0.23 11.30
C LEU A 89 -14.03 -1.08 12.03
N ARG A 90 -14.01 -2.38 11.74
CA ARG A 90 -12.93 -3.26 12.15
C ARG A 90 -12.54 -4.21 11.02
N LEU A 91 -11.27 -4.19 10.66
CA LEU A 91 -10.68 -5.09 9.69
C LEU A 91 -9.85 -6.15 10.41
N HIS A 92 -10.22 -7.42 10.24
CA HIS A 92 -9.47 -8.56 10.76
C HIS A 92 -8.93 -9.37 9.58
N CYS A 93 -7.64 -9.71 9.61
CA CYS A 93 -7.02 -10.48 8.54
C CYS A 93 -6.31 -11.71 9.10
N ARG A 94 -6.45 -12.84 8.42
CA ARG A 94 -5.74 -14.07 8.73
C ARG A 94 -4.81 -14.42 7.58
N VAL A 95 -3.60 -14.85 7.93
CA VAL A 95 -2.58 -15.25 6.96
C VAL A 95 -2.66 -16.76 6.75
N ASP A 96 -2.80 -17.17 5.49
CA ASP A 96 -2.82 -18.57 5.03
C ASP A 96 -1.86 -18.70 3.84
N GLY A 97 -0.57 -18.86 4.14
CA GLY A 97 0.51 -18.81 3.14
C GLY A 97 0.57 -17.43 2.46
N PRO A 98 0.51 -17.34 1.11
CA PRO A 98 0.50 -16.06 0.41
C PRO A 98 -0.85 -15.34 0.51
N VAL A 99 -1.92 -16.04 0.88
CA VAL A 99 -3.28 -15.50 0.92
C VAL A 99 -3.56 -14.84 2.27
N ARG A 100 -4.11 -13.63 2.22
CA ARG A 100 -4.61 -12.88 3.36
C ARG A 100 -6.14 -12.87 3.28
N ARG A 101 -6.80 -13.65 4.14
CA ARG A 101 -8.26 -13.64 4.23
C ARG A 101 -8.68 -12.55 5.19
N CYS A 102 -9.27 -11.49 4.65
CA CYS A 102 -9.67 -10.32 5.40
C CYS A 102 -11.18 -10.23 5.52
N ALA A 103 -11.66 -9.82 6.69
CA ALA A 103 -13.06 -9.57 6.98
C ALA A 103 -13.21 -8.17 7.58
N LEU A 104 -14.12 -7.39 7.00
CA LEU A 104 -14.54 -6.09 7.51
C LEU A 104 -15.85 -6.26 8.26
N SER A 105 -15.89 -5.78 9.50
CA SER A 105 -17.14 -5.54 10.21
C SER A 105 -17.42 -4.05 10.35
N VAL A 106 -18.70 -3.72 10.35
CA VAL A 106 -19.23 -2.37 10.59
C VAL A 106 -20.24 -2.46 11.72
N ASP A 107 -20.08 -1.64 12.75
CA ASP A 107 -20.90 -1.71 13.97
C ASP A 107 -20.84 -3.06 14.68
N GLY A 108 -19.72 -3.79 14.51
CA GLY A 108 -19.53 -5.14 15.06
C GLY A 108 -20.15 -6.26 14.21
N GLU A 109 -20.94 -5.92 13.19
CA GLU A 109 -21.57 -6.88 12.29
C GLU A 109 -20.72 -7.14 11.04
N PRO A 110 -20.66 -8.39 10.55
CA PRO A 110 -19.93 -8.72 9.33
C PRO A 110 -20.52 -7.97 8.14
N ALA A 111 -19.67 -7.27 7.39
CA ALA A 111 -20.09 -6.43 6.26
C ALA A 111 -19.48 -6.87 4.93
N TRP A 112 -18.24 -7.35 4.94
CA TRP A 112 -17.52 -7.73 3.73
C TRP A 112 -16.34 -8.64 4.04
N ASN A 113 -15.95 -9.46 3.06
CA ASN A 113 -14.80 -10.34 3.14
C ASN A 113 -14.11 -10.43 1.78
N ALA A 114 -12.79 -10.53 1.79
CA ALA A 114 -12.01 -10.77 0.58
C ALA A 114 -10.70 -11.48 0.88
N ASP A 115 -10.22 -12.17 -0.14
CA ASP A 115 -8.92 -12.81 -0.14
C ASP A 115 -7.95 -11.94 -0.96
N VAL A 116 -6.86 -11.51 -0.33
CA VAL A 116 -5.79 -10.76 -0.98
C VAL A 116 -4.57 -11.64 -1.10
N VAL A 117 -4.08 -11.84 -2.33
CA VAL A 117 -2.84 -12.58 -2.56
C VAL A 117 -1.67 -11.60 -2.53
N ALA A 118 -0.94 -11.56 -1.42
CA ALA A 118 0.24 -10.70 -1.34
C ALA A 118 1.35 -11.29 -2.21
N ASN A 119 1.92 -10.46 -3.09
CA ASN A 119 3.13 -10.81 -3.80
C ASN A 119 4.28 -10.74 -2.78
N GLY A 120 4.87 -11.87 -2.46
CA GLY A 120 6.07 -11.97 -1.63
C GLY A 120 7.34 -12.10 -2.45
#